data_AF-A0A7L4R8Z5-F1
#
_entry.id   AF-A0A7L4R8Z5-F1
#
_cell.length_a   1.000
_cell.length_b   1.000
_cell.length_c   1.000
_cell.angle_alpha   90.00
_cell.angle_beta   90.00
_cell.angle_gamma   90.00
#
_symmetry.space_group_name_H-M   'P 1'
#
loop_
_entity.id
_entity.type
_entity.pdbx_description
1 polymer ?
#
loop_
_entity_poly.entity_id
_entity_poly.type
_entity_poly.pdbx_seq_one_letter_code
_entity_poly.pdbx_strand_id
1 'polypeptide(L)'
;MEDILPIACAGSLILLVLALVLYFFINLNPFSYDKRKEGVNTCLTITAKHNLNKVTVTANVDGDDVTFERRRIRKGQSVDFVYPLSPKPAKLTVEVESGNVRALEV
;
A
#
# COMPACT_ATOMS: atom_id res chain seq x y z
N MET A 1 -31.84 -7.08 37.83
CA MET A 1 -31.70 -6.70 36.40
C MET A 1 -30.37 -5.98 36.32
N GLU A 2 -29.30 -6.76 36.46
CA GLU A 2 -27.97 -6.29 36.83
C GLU A 2 -27.16 -5.90 35.58
N ASP A 3 -26.61 -4.68 35.61
CA ASP A 3 -25.28 -4.31 35.13
C ASP A 3 -24.88 -4.64 33.67
N ILE A 4 -25.82 -4.55 32.72
CA ILE A 4 -25.48 -4.58 31.28
C ILE A 4 -24.84 -3.26 30.82
N LEU A 5 -25.21 -2.15 31.46
CA LEU A 5 -24.79 -0.79 31.11
C LEU A 5 -23.26 -0.56 31.18
N PRO A 6 -22.54 -0.95 32.26
CA PRO A 6 -21.08 -0.77 32.33
C PRO A 6 -20.33 -1.67 31.33
N ILE A 7 -20.83 -2.87 31.05
CA ILE A 7 -20.23 -3.81 30.09
C ILE A 7 -20.37 -3.28 28.66
N ALA A 8 -21.55 -2.74 28.30
CA ALA A 8 -21.77 -2.12 27.00
C ALA A 8 -20.93 -0.83 26.80
N CYS A 9 -20.77 -0.03 27.86
CA CYS A 9 -19.91 1.15 27.83
C CYS A 9 -18.42 0.79 27.69
N ALA A 10 -17.94 -0.21 28.43
CA ALA A 10 -16.56 -0.68 28.30
C ALA A 10 -16.30 -1.29 26.91
N GLY A 11 -17.24 -2.08 26.39
CA GLY A 11 -17.14 -2.68 25.06
C GLY A 11 -17.08 -1.64 23.93
N SER A 12 -17.92 -0.61 23.98
CA SER A 12 -17.90 0.49 22.99
C SER A 12 -16.62 1.33 23.06
N LEU A 13 -16.09 1.55 24.27
CA LEU A 13 -14.84 2.28 24.47
C LEU A 13 -13.64 1.51 23.92
N ILE A 14 -13.59 0.18 24.14
CA ILE A 14 -12.57 -0.70 23.54
C ILE A 14 -12.64 -0.65 22.02
N LEU A 15 -13.84 -0.77 21.43
CA LEU A 15 -14.05 -0.71 19.98
C LEU A 15 -13.58 0.63 19.39
N LEU A 16 -13.86 1.73 20.08
CA LEU A 16 -13.45 3.07 19.67
C LEU A 16 -11.92 3.26 19.75
N VAL A 17 -11.28 2.77 20.82
CA VAL A 17 -9.82 2.77 20.93
C VAL A 17 -9.19 1.92 19.83
N LEU A 18 -9.75 0.74 19.53
CA LEU A 18 -9.26 -0.15 18.48
C LEU A 18 -9.38 0.50 17.09
N ALA A 19 -10.49 1.20 16.83
CA ALA A 19 -10.70 1.97 15.60
C ALA A 19 -9.69 3.11 15.46
N LEU A 20 -9.40 3.86 16.53
CA LEU A 20 -8.39 4.93 16.54
C LEU A 20 -6.99 4.38 16.29
N VAL A 21 -6.64 3.26 16.92
CA VAL A 21 -5.35 2.60 16.72
C VAL A 21 -5.19 2.14 15.26
N LEU A 22 -6.22 1.48 14.71
CA LEU A 22 -6.24 1.09 13.29
C LEU A 22 -6.10 2.30 12.36
N TYR A 23 -6.83 3.38 12.63
CA TYR A 23 -6.75 4.62 11.85
C TYR A 23 -5.34 5.24 11.88
N PHE A 24 -4.69 5.20 13.04
CA PHE A 24 -3.32 5.69 13.18
C PHE A 24 -2.33 4.85 12.37
N PHE A 25 -2.41 3.52 12.45
CA PHE A 25 -1.55 2.62 11.68
C PHE A 25 -1.72 2.76 10.16
N ILE A 26 -2.94 3.01 9.67
CA ILE A 26 -3.22 3.20 8.24
C ILE A 26 -2.60 4.52 7.71
N ASN A 27 -2.49 5.54 8.57
CA ASN A 27 -1.89 6.83 8.21
C ASN A 27 -0.36 6.88 8.33
N LEU A 28 0.27 5.94 9.02
CA LEU A 28 1.73 5.86 9.11
C LEU A 28 2.41 5.40 7.81
N ASN A 29 1.68 4.71 6.93
CA ASN A 29 2.25 4.21 5.69
C ASN A 29 2.40 5.35 4.66
N PRO A 30 3.61 5.57 4.10
CA PRO A 30 3.88 6.70 3.21
C PRO A 30 3.19 6.60 1.84
N PHE A 31 2.71 5.40 1.49
CA PHE A 31 1.97 5.10 0.28
C PHE A 31 0.95 3.99 0.55
N SER A 32 0.00 3.84 -0.36
CA SER A 32 -0.83 2.65 -0.50
C SER A 32 -0.64 2.08 -1.91
N TYR A 33 -0.86 0.78 -2.06
CA TYR A 33 -0.83 0.13 -3.36
C TYR A 33 -2.07 -0.73 -3.54
N ASP A 34 -2.50 -0.87 -4.79
CA ASP A 34 -3.60 -1.74 -5.19
C ASP A 34 -3.19 -2.51 -6.44
N LYS A 35 -3.41 -3.82 -6.45
CA LYS A 35 -3.03 -4.72 -7.54
C LYS A 35 -4.28 -5.34 -8.13
N ARG A 36 -4.53 -5.05 -9.40
CA ARG A 36 -5.69 -5.55 -10.13
C ARG A 36 -5.24 -6.36 -11.34
N LYS A 37 -6.01 -7.40 -11.65
CA LYS A 37 -5.82 -8.20 -12.85
C LYS A 37 -6.77 -7.70 -13.92
N GLU A 38 -6.22 -7.26 -15.05
CA GLU A 38 -6.96 -6.73 -16.19
C GLU A 38 -6.69 -7.60 -17.42
N GLY A 39 -7.46 -8.68 -17.54
CA GLY A 39 -7.29 -9.67 -18.60
C GLY A 39 -5.92 -10.36 -18.54
N VAL A 40 -5.10 -10.11 -19.57
CA VAL A 40 -3.72 -10.64 -19.69
C VAL A 40 -2.68 -9.78 -18.99
N ASN A 41 -3.08 -8.65 -18.41
CA ASN A 41 -2.19 -7.72 -17.73
C ASN A 41 -2.47 -7.65 -16.22
N THR A 42 -1.47 -7.19 -15.49
CA THR A 42 -1.56 -6.75 -14.11
C THR A 42 -1.39 -5.24 -14.08
N CYS A 43 -2.31 -4.54 -13.41
CA CYS A 43 -2.20 -3.12 -13.11
C CYS A 43 -1.89 -2.95 -11.62
N LEU A 44 -0.74 -2.36 -11.31
CA LEU A 44 -0.33 -1.99 -9.96
C LEU A 44 -0.41 -0.47 -9.81
N THR A 45 -1.39 0.00 -9.06
CA THR A 45 -1.58 1.42 -8.74
C THR A 45 -0.87 1.74 -7.43
N ILE A 46 0.04 2.72 -7.46
CA ILE A 46 0.70 3.26 -6.26
C ILE A 46 0.15 4.65 -6.00
N THR A 47 -0.48 4.84 -4.83
CA THR A 47 -1.00 6.12 -4.38
C THR A 47 -0.13 6.69 -3.27
N ALA A 48 0.44 7.86 -3.52
CA ALA A 48 1.34 8.56 -2.61
C ALA A 48 0.54 9.27 -1.49
N LYS A 49 0.73 8.85 -0.24
CA LYS A 49 0.20 9.57 0.94
C LYS A 49 1.17 10.65 1.42
N HIS A 50 2.45 10.49 1.07
CA HIS A 50 3.56 11.42 1.25
C HIS A 50 4.30 11.61 -0.07
N ASN A 51 5.18 12.62 -0.16
CA ASN A 51 6.04 12.74 -1.35
C ASN A 51 7.02 11.56 -1.42
N LEU A 52 7.04 10.91 -2.58
CA LEU A 52 7.93 9.80 -2.88
C LEU A 52 9.03 10.29 -3.82
N ASN A 53 10.28 10.09 -3.43
CA ASN A 53 11.43 10.41 -4.27
C ASN A 53 11.46 9.49 -5.49
N LYS A 54 11.25 8.18 -5.27
CA LYS A 54 11.34 7.15 -6.30
C LYS A 54 10.45 5.95 -5.98
N VAL A 55 9.86 5.38 -7.02
CA VAL A 55 9.13 4.10 -6.99
C VAL A 55 9.67 3.24 -8.12
N THR A 56 10.08 2.03 -7.80
CA THR A 56 10.59 1.03 -8.72
C THR A 56 9.74 -0.24 -8.61
N VAL A 57 9.27 -0.76 -9.73
CA VAL A 57 8.55 -2.03 -9.82
C VAL A 57 9.35 -2.96 -10.72
N THR A 58 9.80 -4.08 -10.21
CA THR A 58 10.48 -5.12 -10.98
C THR A 58 9.54 -6.31 -11.10
N ALA A 59 9.01 -6.57 -12.28
CA ALA A 59 8.12 -7.69 -12.56
C ALA A 59 8.85 -8.72 -13.44
N ASN A 60 8.70 -10.00 -13.13
CA ASN A 60 9.20 -11.07 -14.00
C ASN A 60 8.17 -11.34 -15.10
N VAL A 61 8.53 -11.18 -16.37
CA VAL A 61 7.67 -11.37 -17.53
C VAL A 61 8.33 -12.40 -18.43
N ASP A 62 7.66 -13.53 -18.67
CA ASP A 62 8.14 -14.61 -19.55
C ASP A 62 9.56 -15.13 -19.25
N GLY A 63 10.00 -15.01 -18.00
CA GLY A 63 11.34 -15.42 -17.55
C GLY A 63 12.32 -14.28 -17.34
N ASP A 64 12.06 -13.11 -17.93
CA ASP A 64 12.93 -11.93 -17.85
C ASP A 64 12.44 -10.91 -16.81
N ASP A 65 13.37 -10.18 -16.19
CA ASP A 65 13.03 -9.13 -15.22
C ASP A 65 12.87 -7.77 -15.92
N VAL A 66 11.65 -7.24 -15.91
CA VAL A 66 11.31 -5.92 -16.43
C VAL A 66 11.19 -4.94 -15.28
N THR A 67 11.96 -3.84 -15.32
CA THR A 67 11.96 -2.82 -14.27
C THR A 67 11.32 -1.54 -14.76
N PHE A 68 10.31 -1.06 -14.03
CA PHE A 68 9.65 0.21 -14.22
C PHE A 68 10.04 1.17 -13.11
N GLU A 69 10.29 2.44 -13.44
CA GLU A 69 10.70 3.44 -12.47
C GLU A 69 9.94 4.76 -12.67
N ARG A 70 9.48 5.35 -11.56
CA ARG A 70 8.93 6.70 -11.52
C ARG A 70 9.53 7.47 -10.36
N ARG A 71 9.80 8.76 -10.57
CA ARG A 71 10.41 9.66 -9.59
C ARG A 71 9.50 10.84 -9.28
N ARG A 72 9.71 11.45 -8.12
CA ARG A 72 9.05 12.70 -7.69
C ARG A 72 7.52 12.61 -7.73
N ILE A 73 6.97 11.59 -7.10
CA ILE A 73 5.51 11.41 -6.99
C ILE A 73 5.05 12.23 -5.79
N ARG A 74 4.24 13.26 -6.03
CA ARG A 74 3.77 14.16 -4.98
C ARG A 74 2.66 13.51 -4.16
N LYS A 75 2.50 13.95 -2.91
CA LYS A 75 1.37 13.58 -2.07
C LYS A 75 0.04 13.76 -2.82
N GLY A 76 -0.81 12.74 -2.77
CA GLY A 76 -2.12 12.68 -3.42
C GLY A 76 -2.08 12.19 -4.88
N GLN A 77 -0.89 11.99 -5.47
CA GLN A 77 -0.79 11.44 -6.81
C GLN A 77 -0.84 9.92 -6.81
N SER A 78 -1.45 9.38 -7.85
CA SER A 78 -1.46 7.95 -8.15
C SER A 78 -0.70 7.68 -9.44
N VAL A 79 0.00 6.56 -9.49
CA VAL A 79 0.78 6.12 -10.63
C VAL A 79 0.49 4.65 -10.89
N ASP A 80 0.14 4.34 -12.13
CA ASP A 80 -0.18 2.99 -12.56
C ASP A 80 1.01 2.35 -13.29
N PHE A 81 1.33 1.12 -12.91
CA PHE A 81 2.31 0.27 -13.57
C PHE A 81 1.57 -0.91 -14.19
N VAL A 82 1.55 -0.97 -15.51
CA VAL A 82 0.89 -2.04 -16.27
C VAL A 82 1.95 -2.97 -16.85
N TYR A 83 1.86 -4.25 -16.53
CA TYR A 83 2.78 -5.28 -17.02
C TYR A 83 2.02 -6.58 -17.30
N PRO A 84 2.54 -7.46 -18.18
CA PRO A 84 1.91 -8.75 -18.45
C PRO A 84 1.73 -9.58 -17.17
N LEU A 85 0.65 -10.35 -17.10
CA LEU A 85 0.37 -11.23 -15.97
C LEU A 85 1.51 -12.25 -15.81
N SER A 86 2.07 -12.31 -14.61
CA SER A 86 3.11 -13.25 -14.25
C SER A 86 2.71 -14.15 -13.09
N PRO A 87 3.10 -15.44 -13.09
CA PRO A 87 2.95 -16.31 -11.93
C PRO A 87 3.88 -15.94 -10.77
N LYS A 88 4.97 -15.18 -11.02
CA LYS A 88 5.89 -14.74 -9.98
C LYS A 88 5.45 -13.38 -9.40
N PRO A 89 5.63 -13.14 -8.09
CA PRO A 89 5.35 -11.84 -7.49
C PRO A 89 6.28 -10.76 -8.07
N ALA A 90 5.78 -9.53 -8.18
CA ALA A 90 6.60 -8.40 -8.57
C ALA A 90 7.24 -7.77 -7.33
N LYS A 91 8.44 -7.23 -7.47
CA LYS A 91 9.15 -6.51 -6.40
C LYS A 91 8.87 -5.03 -6.51
N LEU A 92 8.18 -4.47 -5.53
CA LEU A 92 7.92 -3.04 -5.39
C LEU A 92 8.94 -2.44 -4.41
N THR A 93 9.70 -1.44 -4.84
CA THR A 93 10.58 -0.65 -3.99
C THR A 93 10.15 0.82 -4.02
N VAL A 94 9.91 1.40 -2.86
CA VAL A 94 9.48 2.80 -2.72
C VAL A 94 10.46 3.54 -1.83
N GLU A 95 11.00 4.64 -2.34
CA GLU A 95 11.86 5.57 -1.65
C GLU A 95 11.09 6.87 -1.38
N VAL A 96 10.95 7.20 -0.11
CA VAL A 96 10.33 8.44 0.37
C VAL A 96 11.36 9.56 0.37
N GLU A 97 10.96 10.83 0.18
CA GLU A 97 11.88 11.98 0.22
C GLU A 97 12.70 12.11 1.53
N SER A 98 12.27 11.44 2.61
CA SER A 98 13.04 11.32 3.85
C SER A 98 14.22 10.33 3.79
N GLY A 99 14.48 9.72 2.63
CA GLY A 99 15.50 8.68 2.43
C GLY A 99 15.08 7.28 2.90
N ASN A 100 13.83 7.12 3.37
CA ASN A 100 13.32 5.82 3.81
C ASN A 100 12.95 4.96 2.59
N VAL A 101 13.64 3.83 2.43
CA VAL A 101 13.39 2.85 1.36
C VAL A 101 12.61 1.67 1.92
N ARG A 102 11.50 1.31 1.27
CA ARG A 102 10.70 0.12 1.58
C ARG A 102 10.62 -0.79 0.37
N ALA A 103 10.93 -2.07 0.55
CA ALA A 103 10.78 -3.11 -0.47
C ALA A 103 9.67 -4.09 -0.04
N LEU A 104 8.80 -4.44 -0.99
CA LEU A 104 7.63 -5.30 -0.80
C LEU A 104 7.47 -6.21 -2.01
N GLU A 105 6.95 -7.41 -1.79
CA GLU A 105 6.49 -8.30 -2.87
C GLU A 105 4.99 -8.06 -3.08
N VAL A 106 4.59 -7.82 -4.33
CA VAL A 106 3.22 -7.45 -4.72
C VAL A 106 2.66 -8.33 -5.82
#